data_AF-A0A523TH18-F1
#
_entry.id   AF-A0A523TH18-F1
#
_cell.length_a   1.000
_cell.length_b   1.000
_cell.length_c   1.000
_cell.angle_alpha   90.00
_cell.angle_beta   90.00
_cell.angle_gamma   90.00
#
_symmetry.space_group_name_H-M   'P 1'
#
loop_
_entity.id
_entity.type
_entity.pdbx_description
1 polymer ?
#
loop_
_entity_poly.entity_id
_entity_poly.type
_entity_poly.pdbx_seq_one_letter_code
_entity_poly.pdbx_strand_id
1 'polypeptide(L)'
;MGAAPRRILFSEGNLARPYEARRETVYLDNGARSLIKSDHCNTILVRWVVREKGVTLAGPSPNSLVDPISNDLLRADIFETIINWGQEILDNRQTFNNRFYQSFIVLSYCRMLHDLHTGYAGSKRAGAEWAKSALDPSWSELIDGSWDGRPNPAQQVQQPADPQDFKKTLKFVECVMNESKRYVERKDRQG
;
A
#
# COMPACT_ATOMS: atom_id res chain seq x y z
N MET A 1 -36.54 -30.01 -6.20
CA MET A 1 -36.44 -28.63 -6.71
C MET A 1 -35.09 -28.08 -6.29
N GLY A 2 -34.08 -28.19 -7.17
CA GLY A 2 -32.72 -27.76 -6.87
C GLY A 2 -32.56 -26.27 -7.16
N ALA A 3 -32.16 -25.49 -6.15
CA ALA A 3 -31.81 -24.09 -6.35
C ALA A 3 -30.55 -24.02 -7.22
N ALA A 4 -30.65 -23.36 -8.38
CA ALA A 4 -29.49 -23.08 -9.23
C ALA A 4 -28.47 -22.21 -8.45
N PRO A 5 -27.17 -22.48 -8.56
CA PRO A 5 -26.16 -21.63 -7.95
C PRO A 5 -26.26 -20.22 -8.54
N ARG A 6 -26.48 -19.21 -7.70
CA ARG A 6 -26.40 -17.81 -8.11
C ARG A 6 -24.96 -17.53 -8.55
N ARG A 7 -24.75 -17.45 -9.86
CA ARG A 7 -23.51 -16.94 -10.45
C ARG A 7 -23.36 -15.49 -9.96
N ILE A 8 -22.35 -15.22 -9.15
CA ILE A 8 -21.95 -13.85 -8.85
C ILE A 8 -21.42 -13.27 -10.16
N LEU A 9 -22.27 -12.54 -10.88
CA LEU A 9 -21.86 -11.76 -12.03
C LEU A 9 -21.10 -10.56 -11.46
N PHE A 10 -19.77 -10.60 -11.52
CA PHE A 10 -18.98 -9.37 -11.40
C PHE A 10 -19.32 -8.53 -12.63
N SER A 11 -19.98 -7.39 -12.44
CA SER A 11 -20.20 -6.46 -13.55
C SER A 11 -18.85 -5.95 -14.04
N GLU A 12 -18.62 -6.01 -15.35
CA GLU A 12 -17.42 -5.47 -16.01
C GLU A 12 -17.24 -3.96 -15.75
N GLY A 13 -18.27 -3.29 -15.24
CA GLY A 13 -18.33 -1.85 -14.98
C GLY A 13 -17.46 -1.32 -13.83
N ASN A 14 -16.86 -2.16 -12.98
CA ASN A 14 -16.05 -1.65 -11.85
C ASN A 14 -14.62 -1.23 -12.25
N LEU A 15 -14.10 -1.79 -13.35
CA LEU A 15 -12.82 -1.35 -13.94
C LEU A 15 -13.03 -0.35 -15.08
N ALA A 16 -14.28 0.06 -15.34
CA ALA A 16 -14.64 0.89 -16.49
C ALA A 16 -13.79 2.16 -16.60
N ARG A 17 -13.58 2.56 -17.86
CA ARG A 17 -12.87 3.75 -18.29
C ARG A 17 -13.87 4.90 -18.50
N PRO A 18 -13.56 6.15 -18.09
CA PRO A 18 -12.35 6.57 -17.37
C PRO A 18 -12.41 6.22 -15.88
N TYR A 19 -11.26 6.30 -15.19
CA TYR A 19 -11.18 6.10 -13.74
C TYR A 19 -12.09 7.09 -13.00
N GLU A 20 -13.13 6.57 -12.35
CA GLU A 20 -13.86 7.28 -11.30
C GLU A 20 -13.12 7.11 -9.98
N ALA A 21 -12.56 8.20 -9.45
CA ALA A 21 -11.74 8.16 -8.26
C ALA A 21 -12.47 7.57 -7.06
N ARG A 22 -11.81 6.62 -6.38
CA ARG A 22 -12.18 6.09 -5.05
C ARG A 22 -13.64 5.62 -4.93
N ARG A 23 -14.22 5.10 -6.01
CA ARG A 23 -15.57 4.51 -5.95
C ARG A 23 -15.57 3.29 -5.03
N GLU A 24 -16.51 3.28 -4.08
CA GLU A 24 -16.69 2.14 -3.19
C GLU A 24 -17.18 0.91 -3.93
N THR A 25 -16.42 -0.17 -3.76
CA THR A 25 -16.76 -1.50 -4.27
C THR A 25 -17.10 -2.42 -3.11
N VAL A 26 -17.68 -3.58 -3.42
CA VAL A 26 -17.94 -4.59 -2.39
C VAL A 26 -16.60 -5.22 -2.00
N TYR A 27 -16.23 -5.09 -0.74
CA TYR A 27 -14.94 -5.50 -0.19
C TYR A 27 -15.15 -6.49 0.97
N LEU A 28 -14.25 -7.46 1.09
CA LEU A 28 -14.18 -8.41 2.19
C LEU A 28 -12.78 -8.34 2.80
N ASP A 29 -12.69 -7.86 4.04
CA ASP A 29 -11.42 -7.76 4.76
C ASP A 29 -10.94 -9.15 5.24
N ASN A 30 -9.65 -9.25 5.53
CA ASN A 30 -9.00 -10.48 5.98
C ASN A 30 -9.62 -10.95 7.30
N GLY A 31 -10.23 -12.13 7.27
CA GLY A 31 -10.90 -12.71 8.44
C GLY A 31 -12.31 -12.16 8.71
N ALA A 32 -12.80 -11.22 7.89
CA ALA A 32 -14.16 -10.72 7.99
C ALA A 32 -15.19 -11.78 7.53
N ARG A 33 -16.38 -11.71 8.13
CA ARG A 33 -17.53 -12.59 7.79
C ARG A 33 -18.63 -11.88 6.99
N SER A 34 -18.45 -10.59 6.72
CA SER A 34 -19.45 -9.74 6.07
C SER A 34 -18.78 -8.82 5.06
N LEU A 35 -19.49 -8.58 3.96
CA LEU A 35 -19.09 -7.64 2.92
C LEU A 35 -19.39 -6.20 3.35
N ILE A 36 -18.47 -5.29 3.05
CA ILE A 36 -18.66 -3.85 3.25
C ILE A 36 -18.50 -3.10 1.93
N LYS A 37 -18.93 -1.85 1.88
CA LYS A 37 -18.59 -0.92 0.81
C LYS A 37 -17.30 -0.20 1.20
N SER A 38 -16.30 -0.26 0.32
CA SER A 38 -15.00 0.37 0.54
C SER A 38 -14.27 0.60 -0.78
N ASP A 39 -13.47 1.65 -0.83
CA ASP A 39 -12.53 1.94 -1.92
C ASP A 39 -11.17 1.26 -1.74
N HIS A 40 -10.98 0.47 -0.67
CA HIS A 40 -9.70 -0.13 -0.26
C HIS A 40 -8.93 -0.83 -1.40
N CYS A 41 -9.64 -1.51 -2.30
CA CYS A 41 -9.05 -2.22 -3.45
C CYS A 41 -9.20 -1.49 -4.79
N ASN A 42 -9.62 -0.22 -4.79
CA ASN A 42 -9.90 0.57 -5.98
C ASN A 42 -9.03 1.85 -6.07
N THR A 43 -7.73 1.70 -5.80
CA THR A 43 -6.73 2.78 -5.88
C THR A 43 -6.01 2.80 -7.22
N ILE A 44 -5.32 3.92 -7.53
CA ILE A 44 -4.48 4.02 -8.74
C ILE A 44 -3.37 2.98 -8.71
N LEU A 45 -2.68 2.80 -7.57
CA LEU A 45 -1.66 1.77 -7.41
C LEU A 45 -2.18 0.36 -7.74
N VAL A 46 -3.35 -0.03 -7.21
CA VAL A 46 -3.93 -1.36 -7.46
C VAL A 46 -4.27 -1.53 -8.94
N ARG A 47 -4.87 -0.50 -9.57
CA ARG A 47 -5.18 -0.52 -11.01
C ARG A 47 -3.92 -0.64 -11.87
N TRP A 48 -2.87 0.10 -11.52
CA TRP A 48 -1.58 0.01 -12.20
C TRP A 48 -0.99 -1.40 -12.09
N VAL A 49 -0.98 -1.99 -10.88
CA VAL A 49 -0.45 -3.35 -10.67
C VAL A 49 -1.25 -4.38 -11.46
N VAL A 50 -2.59 -4.31 -11.43
CA VAL A 50 -3.45 -5.20 -12.20
C VAL A 50 -3.15 -5.08 -13.70
N ARG A 51 -3.01 -3.85 -14.21
CA ARG A 51 -2.75 -3.61 -15.63
C ARG A 51 -1.37 -4.12 -16.08
N GLU A 52 -0.33 -3.77 -15.34
CA GLU A 52 1.07 -4.00 -15.75
C GLU A 52 1.63 -5.36 -15.33
N LYS A 53 1.06 -5.98 -14.29
CA LYS A 53 1.57 -7.21 -13.65
C LYS A 53 0.53 -8.29 -13.44
N GLY A 54 -0.74 -8.04 -13.79
CA GLY A 54 -1.81 -9.02 -13.65
C GLY A 54 -1.61 -10.22 -14.58
N VAL A 55 -2.01 -11.40 -14.08
CA VAL A 55 -2.08 -12.64 -14.88
C VAL A 55 -3.54 -12.94 -15.16
N THR A 56 -3.92 -13.02 -16.44
CA THR A 56 -5.30 -13.38 -16.83
C THR A 56 -5.54 -14.86 -16.55
N LEU A 57 -6.43 -15.13 -15.60
CA LEU A 57 -6.91 -16.50 -15.35
C LEU A 57 -8.16 -16.83 -16.18
N ALA A 58 -9.02 -15.84 -16.42
CA ALA A 58 -10.21 -15.93 -17.26
C ALA A 58 -10.66 -14.53 -17.71
N GLY A 59 -11.34 -14.45 -18.86
CA GLY A 59 -11.88 -13.20 -19.40
C GLY A 59 -10.85 -12.33 -20.14
N PRO A 60 -11.16 -11.03 -20.36
CA PRO A 60 -10.28 -10.10 -21.07
C PRO A 60 -8.94 -9.86 -20.36
N SER A 61 -7.94 -9.38 -21.09
CA SER A 61 -6.65 -9.01 -20.50
C SER A 61 -6.75 -7.72 -19.66
N PRO A 62 -5.97 -7.55 -18.59
CA PRO A 62 -6.00 -6.34 -17.77
C PRO A 62 -5.79 -5.04 -18.55
N ASN A 63 -4.91 -5.06 -19.57
CA ASN A 63 -4.62 -3.90 -20.41
C ASN A 63 -5.78 -3.51 -21.35
N SER A 64 -6.77 -4.38 -21.59
CA SER A 64 -8.01 -4.03 -22.30
C SER A 64 -9.06 -3.44 -21.37
N LEU A 65 -8.94 -3.65 -20.05
CA LEU A 65 -9.89 -3.18 -19.05
C LEU A 65 -9.45 -1.85 -18.42
N VAL A 66 -8.16 -1.68 -18.13
CA VAL A 66 -7.61 -0.51 -17.42
C VAL A 66 -6.83 0.38 -18.37
N ASP A 67 -7.16 1.67 -18.42
CA ASP A 67 -6.41 2.65 -19.21
C ASP A 67 -4.95 2.74 -18.73
N PRO A 68 -4.00 3.11 -19.61
CA PRO A 68 -2.65 3.45 -19.18
C PRO A 68 -2.68 4.51 -18.06
N ILE A 69 -1.93 4.26 -17.00
CA ILE A 69 -1.76 5.20 -15.89
C ILE A 69 -0.40 5.85 -16.04
N SER A 70 -0.35 7.19 -16.07
CA SER A 70 0.91 7.91 -16.17
C SER A 70 1.75 7.78 -14.90
N ASN A 71 3.07 7.86 -15.04
CA ASN A 71 3.97 7.83 -13.89
C ASN A 71 3.71 9.02 -12.93
N ASP A 72 3.24 10.16 -13.43
CA ASP A 72 2.91 11.31 -12.59
C ASP A 72 1.65 11.07 -11.77
N LEU A 73 0.62 10.45 -12.36
CA LEU A 73 -0.58 10.06 -11.62
C LEU A 73 -0.26 9.00 -10.56
N LEU A 74 0.58 8.02 -10.90
CA LEU A 74 1.03 7.00 -9.94
C LEU A 74 1.82 7.64 -8.78
N ARG A 75 2.74 8.56 -9.08
CA ARG A 75 3.51 9.28 -8.04
C ARG A 75 2.63 10.13 -7.14
N ALA A 76 1.63 10.81 -7.70
CA ALA A 76 0.66 11.58 -6.92
C ALA A 76 -0.11 10.69 -5.94
N ASP A 77 -0.65 9.56 -6.41
CA ASP A 77 -1.36 8.58 -5.57
C ASP A 77 -0.47 8.01 -4.45
N ILE A 78 0.79 7.68 -4.77
CA ILE A 78 1.75 7.19 -3.77
C ILE A 78 2.06 8.28 -2.74
N PHE A 79 2.32 9.51 -3.17
CA PHE A 79 2.59 10.63 -2.28
C PHE A 79 1.41 10.89 -1.34
N GLU A 80 0.19 10.99 -1.87
CA GLU A 80 -1.02 11.15 -1.07
C GLU A 80 -1.20 10.01 -0.07
N THR A 81 -0.91 8.76 -0.48
CA THR A 81 -0.99 7.60 0.41
C THR A 81 0.01 7.69 1.55
N ILE A 82 1.27 8.07 1.28
CA ILE A 82 2.30 8.27 2.33
C ILE A 82 1.82 9.32 3.34
N ILE A 83 1.26 10.43 2.87
CA ILE A 83 0.84 11.53 3.75
C ILE A 83 -0.42 11.17 4.54
N ASN A 84 -1.47 10.69 3.88
CA ASN A 84 -2.76 10.45 4.52
C ASN A 84 -2.70 9.28 5.50
N TRP A 85 -2.09 8.15 5.09
CA TRP A 85 -1.94 7.01 5.98
C TRP A 85 -0.95 7.32 7.11
N GLY A 86 0.06 8.16 6.86
CA GLY A 86 1.01 8.59 7.88
C GLY A 86 0.34 9.42 8.96
N GLN A 87 -0.49 10.36 8.55
CA GLN A 87 -1.31 11.14 9.47
C GLN A 87 -2.26 10.25 10.27
N GLU A 88 -2.95 9.30 9.60
CA GLU A 88 -3.83 8.34 10.28
C GLU A 88 -3.09 7.51 11.33
N ILE A 89 -1.90 7.00 11.02
CA ILE A 89 -1.06 6.24 11.95
C ILE A 89 -0.68 7.10 13.16
N LEU A 90 -0.28 8.35 12.92
CA LEU A 90 0.18 9.27 13.96
C LEU A 90 -0.96 9.73 14.87
N ASP A 91 -2.17 9.89 14.34
CA ASP A 91 -3.36 10.29 15.10
C ASP A 91 -3.99 9.11 15.85
N ASN A 92 -3.95 7.90 15.26
CA ASN A 92 -4.61 6.71 15.80
C ASN A 92 -3.61 5.61 16.23
N ARG A 93 -2.50 6.01 16.88
CA ARG A 93 -1.36 5.13 17.21
C ARG A 93 -1.76 3.80 17.85
N GLN A 94 -2.76 3.80 18.72
CA GLN A 94 -3.19 2.58 19.41
C GLN A 94 -3.81 1.54 18.48
N THR A 95 -4.49 1.97 17.41
CA THR A 95 -5.03 1.08 16.36
C THR A 95 -3.92 0.30 15.66
N PHE A 96 -2.72 0.89 15.58
CA PHE A 96 -1.55 0.30 14.90
C PHE A 96 -0.56 -0.36 15.85
N ASN A 97 -0.83 -0.38 17.16
CA ASN A 97 0.11 -0.85 18.18
C ASN A 97 0.07 -2.38 18.36
N ASN A 98 0.39 -3.12 17.29
CA ASN A 98 0.54 -4.57 17.33
C ASN A 98 1.74 -5.03 16.48
N ARG A 99 2.19 -6.28 16.70
CA ARG A 99 3.37 -6.85 16.03
C ARG A 99 3.26 -6.85 14.50
N PHE A 100 2.04 -7.06 13.97
CA PHE A 100 1.82 -7.07 12.53
C PHE A 100 2.07 -5.67 11.94
N TYR A 101 1.41 -4.65 12.49
CA TYR A 101 1.53 -3.28 11.99
C TYR A 101 2.94 -2.72 12.17
N GLN A 102 3.62 -3.05 13.27
CA GLN A 102 5.01 -2.65 13.49
C GLN A 102 5.92 -2.96 12.29
N SER A 103 5.92 -4.21 11.82
CA SER A 103 6.74 -4.61 10.66
C SER A 103 6.11 -4.18 9.34
N PHE A 104 4.77 -4.26 9.24
CA PHE A 104 4.04 -3.94 8.03
C PHE A 104 4.19 -2.48 7.62
N ILE A 105 4.13 -1.55 8.58
CA ILE A 105 4.27 -0.11 8.35
C ILE A 105 5.66 0.17 7.80
N VAL A 106 6.73 -0.23 8.49
CA VAL A 106 8.12 0.02 8.07
C VAL A 106 8.34 -0.42 6.61
N LEU A 107 8.02 -1.68 6.30
CA LEU A 107 8.23 -2.22 4.95
C LEU A 107 7.34 -1.57 3.88
N SER A 108 6.13 -1.15 4.24
CA SER A 108 5.24 -0.47 3.30
C SER A 108 5.74 0.94 3.01
N TYR A 109 6.24 1.67 4.01
CA TYR A 109 6.84 2.99 3.85
C TYR A 109 8.15 2.96 3.07
N CYS A 110 9.01 1.97 3.30
CA CYS A 110 10.20 1.76 2.46
C CYS A 110 9.84 1.58 0.99
N ARG A 111 8.84 0.73 0.71
CA ARG A 111 8.34 0.50 -0.66
C ARG A 111 7.76 1.77 -1.26
N MET A 112 6.85 2.44 -0.57
CA MET A 112 6.18 3.63 -1.11
C MET A 112 7.18 4.75 -1.43
N LEU A 113 8.17 4.98 -0.57
CA LEU A 113 9.19 6.00 -0.85
C LEU A 113 10.04 5.62 -2.07
N HIS A 114 10.47 4.37 -2.18
CA HIS A 114 11.19 3.89 -3.35
C HIS A 114 10.37 4.00 -4.64
N ASP A 115 9.09 3.61 -4.59
CA ASP A 115 8.17 3.65 -5.71
C ASP A 115 7.88 5.10 -6.15
N LEU A 116 7.82 6.05 -5.20
CA LEU A 116 7.72 7.49 -5.50
C LEU A 116 8.93 8.00 -6.30
N HIS A 117 10.14 7.64 -5.88
CA HIS A 117 11.37 8.00 -6.58
C HIS A 117 11.43 7.39 -8.00
N THR A 118 11.14 6.10 -8.12
CA THR A 118 11.27 5.36 -9.38
C THR A 118 10.10 5.58 -10.34
N GLY A 119 8.93 5.96 -9.84
CA GLY A 119 7.69 6.04 -10.62
C GLY A 119 7.17 4.68 -11.05
N TYR A 120 7.40 3.64 -10.24
CA TYR A 120 7.07 2.26 -10.55
C TYR A 120 6.71 1.50 -9.27
N ALA A 121 5.67 0.65 -9.31
CA ALA A 121 5.27 -0.13 -8.14
C ALA A 121 6.17 -1.36 -7.91
N GLY A 122 7.00 -1.31 -6.87
CA GLY A 122 8.00 -2.32 -6.54
C GLY A 122 7.57 -3.35 -5.50
N SER A 123 8.55 -4.13 -5.03
CA SER A 123 8.36 -5.08 -3.93
C SER A 123 8.79 -4.47 -2.60
N LYS A 124 8.26 -4.98 -1.48
CA LYS A 124 8.72 -4.60 -0.13
C LYS A 124 10.22 -4.84 0.08
N ARG A 125 10.77 -5.89 -0.54
CA ARG A 125 12.21 -6.20 -0.47
C ARG A 125 13.04 -5.13 -1.17
N ALA A 126 12.68 -4.80 -2.41
CA ALA A 126 13.38 -3.78 -3.18
C ALA A 126 13.34 -2.42 -2.47
N GLY A 127 12.17 -2.05 -1.93
CA GLY A 127 12.02 -0.83 -1.13
C GLY A 127 12.87 -0.83 0.14
N ALA A 128 12.92 -1.95 0.88
CA ALA A 128 13.74 -2.06 2.08
C ALA A 128 15.24 -1.92 1.79
N GLU A 129 15.76 -2.61 0.77
CA GLU A 129 17.16 -2.50 0.37
C GLU A 129 17.51 -1.09 -0.12
N TRP A 130 16.65 -0.49 -0.93
CA TRP A 130 16.83 0.88 -1.38
C TRP A 130 16.83 1.86 -0.20
N ALA A 131 15.87 1.74 0.73
CA ALA A 131 15.74 2.63 1.88
C ALA A 131 16.98 2.60 2.78
N LYS A 132 17.59 1.43 2.99
CA LYS A 132 18.87 1.30 3.72
C LYS A 132 20.02 2.05 3.07
N SER A 133 20.02 2.18 1.74
CA SER A 133 21.03 2.95 1.00
C SER A 133 20.72 4.44 0.88
N ALA A 134 19.44 4.82 0.92
CA ALA A 134 18.96 6.17 0.63
C ALA A 134 18.67 7.02 1.88
N LEU A 135 18.37 6.38 3.01
CA LEU A 135 18.05 7.04 4.28
C LEU A 135 19.23 6.98 5.26
N ASP A 136 19.09 7.69 6.39
CA ASP A 136 20.06 7.66 7.47
C ASP A 136 20.33 6.21 7.94
N PRO A 137 21.61 5.79 8.09
CA PRO A 137 21.96 4.42 8.47
C PRO A 137 21.33 3.93 9.78
N SER A 138 20.93 4.83 10.68
CA SER A 138 20.23 4.51 11.93
C SER A 138 18.91 3.77 11.73
N TRP A 139 18.32 3.79 10.53
CA TRP A 139 17.11 3.05 10.21
C TRP A 139 17.34 1.59 9.83
N SER A 140 18.58 1.18 9.53
CA SER A 140 18.89 -0.15 8.98
C SER A 140 18.45 -1.28 9.91
N GLU A 141 18.74 -1.16 11.21
CA GLU A 141 18.35 -2.15 12.23
C GLU A 141 16.82 -2.34 12.28
N LEU A 142 16.06 -1.25 12.24
CA LEU A 142 14.58 -1.30 12.23
C LEU A 142 14.05 -1.97 10.96
N ILE A 143 14.66 -1.68 9.81
CA ILE A 143 14.26 -2.22 8.51
C ILE A 143 14.56 -3.72 8.45
N ASP A 144 15.75 -4.15 8.87
CA ASP A 144 16.15 -5.56 8.87
C ASP A 144 15.29 -6.36 9.87
N GLY A 145 15.07 -5.84 11.09
CA GLY A 145 14.18 -6.48 12.07
C GLY A 145 12.74 -6.64 11.57
N SER A 146 12.23 -5.66 10.81
CA SER A 146 10.89 -5.73 10.18
C SER A 146 10.82 -6.75 9.05
N TRP A 147 11.94 -7.02 8.37
CA TRP A 147 12.01 -8.03 7.31
C TRP A 147 12.03 -9.45 7.89
N ASP A 148 12.80 -9.67 8.95
CA ASP A 148 13.03 -10.97 9.57
C ASP A 148 11.87 -11.44 10.47
N GLY A 149 11.10 -10.52 11.04
CA GLY A 149 9.96 -10.80 11.94
C GLY A 149 8.74 -11.48 11.31
N ARG A 150 8.87 -12.16 10.16
CA ARG A 150 7.75 -12.76 9.42
C ARG A 150 7.48 -14.23 9.79
N PRO A 151 6.79 -14.49 10.91
CA PRO A 151 5.83 -15.61 10.92
C PRO A 151 4.44 -15.25 11.48
N ASN A 152 3.42 -15.72 10.77
CA ASN A 152 1.98 -15.76 11.08
C ASN A 152 1.26 -14.42 11.41
N PRO A 153 0.75 -13.70 10.39
CA PRO A 153 0.01 -12.45 10.55
C PRO A 153 -1.19 -12.55 11.51
N ALA A 154 -1.93 -13.67 11.51
CA ALA A 154 -3.13 -13.82 12.34
C ALA A 154 -2.81 -13.82 13.84
N GLN A 155 -1.65 -14.34 14.23
CA GLN A 155 -1.19 -14.30 15.62
C GLN A 155 -0.61 -12.94 15.99
N GLN A 156 0.11 -12.30 15.07
CA GLN A 156 0.78 -11.01 15.33
C GLN A 156 -0.19 -9.86 15.57
N VAL A 157 -1.38 -9.85 14.94
CA VAL A 157 -2.39 -8.80 15.17
C VAL A 157 -2.88 -8.80 16.62
N GLN A 158 -2.83 -9.95 17.31
CA GLN A 158 -3.27 -10.10 18.70
C GLN A 158 -2.14 -9.83 19.72
N GLN A 159 -0.90 -9.60 19.25
CA GLN A 159 0.25 -9.37 20.11
C GLN A 159 0.61 -7.89 20.12
N PRO A 160 0.83 -7.27 21.30
CA PRO A 160 1.27 -5.89 21.36
C PRO A 160 2.62 -5.73 20.65
N ALA A 161 2.82 -4.58 20.00
CA ALA A 161 4.10 -4.26 19.41
C ALA A 161 5.19 -4.17 20.50
N ASP A 162 6.46 -4.37 20.13
CA ASP A 162 7.53 -3.96 21.03
C ASP A 162 7.48 -2.43 21.20
N PRO A 163 7.37 -1.89 22.43
CA PRO A 163 7.15 -0.45 22.64
C PRO A 163 8.27 0.43 22.08
N GLN A 164 9.52 -0.04 22.14
CA GLN A 164 10.67 0.73 21.70
C GLN A 164 10.75 0.74 20.17
N ASP A 165 10.56 -0.41 19.54
CA ASP A 165 10.53 -0.51 18.09
C ASP A 165 9.30 0.20 17.52
N PHE A 166 8.13 0.17 18.17
CA PHE A 166 6.95 0.89 17.70
C PHE A 166 7.17 2.41 17.75
N LYS A 167 7.85 2.91 18.80
CA LYS A 167 8.28 4.31 18.85
C LYS A 167 9.25 4.66 17.71
N LYS A 168 10.18 3.76 17.36
CA LYS A 168 11.04 3.91 16.18
C LYS A 168 10.21 3.91 14.88
N THR A 169 9.22 3.02 14.74
CA THR A 169 8.31 2.95 13.60
C THR A 169 7.56 4.27 13.38
N LEU A 170 7.03 4.90 14.43
CA LEU A 170 6.34 6.19 14.29
C LEU A 170 7.26 7.31 13.80
N LYS A 171 8.50 7.38 14.34
CA LYS A 171 9.51 8.32 13.84
C LYS A 171 9.93 8.03 12.40
N PHE A 172 9.96 6.76 12.02
CA PHE A 172 10.26 6.34 10.65
C PHE A 172 9.16 6.81 9.68
N VAL A 173 7.88 6.72 10.08
CA VAL A 173 6.75 7.28 9.32
C VAL A 173 6.93 8.78 9.10
N GLU A 174 7.22 9.55 10.17
CA GLU A 174 7.49 11.00 10.06
C GLU A 174 8.67 11.30 9.13
N CYS A 175 9.76 10.51 9.23
CA CYS A 175 10.93 10.65 8.36
C CYS A 175 10.55 10.48 6.89
N VAL A 176 9.85 9.41 6.54
CA VAL A 176 9.45 9.14 5.15
C VAL A 176 8.43 10.16 4.64
N MET A 177 7.51 10.64 5.48
CA MET A 177 6.61 11.75 5.11
C MET A 177 7.38 13.04 4.81
N ASN A 178 8.46 13.32 5.52
CA ASN A 178 9.28 14.50 5.27
C ASN A 178 10.15 14.33 4.01
N GLU A 179 10.70 13.14 3.78
CA GLU A 179 11.45 12.85 2.54
C GLU A 179 10.55 12.88 1.30
N SER A 180 9.30 12.41 1.40
CA SER A 180 8.35 12.47 0.28
C SER A 180 7.97 13.91 -0.07
N LYS A 181 7.78 14.80 0.93
CA LYS A 181 7.58 16.25 0.70
C LYS A 181 8.78 16.88 0.00
N ARG A 182 10.00 16.59 0.48
CA ARG A 182 11.25 17.07 -0.13
C ARG A 182 11.40 16.59 -1.58
N TYR A 183 10.96 15.38 -1.90
CA TYR A 183 10.96 14.87 -3.26
C TYR A 183 10.06 15.72 -4.17
N VAL A 184 8.81 15.95 -3.77
CA VAL A 184 7.85 16.75 -4.55
C VAL A 184 8.36 18.17 -4.75
N GLU A 185 8.82 18.83 -3.68
CA GLU A 185 9.37 20.20 -3.75
C GLU A 185 10.56 20.33 -4.70
N ARG A 186 11.43 19.30 -4.80
CA ARG A 186 12.56 19.29 -5.74
C ARG A 186 12.09 19.09 -7.17
N LYS A 187 11.10 18.22 -7.39
CA LYS A 187 10.54 17.95 -8.71
C LYS A 187 9.85 19.19 -9.28
N ASP A 188 9.10 19.92 -8.46
CA ASP A 188 8.39 21.15 -8.86
C ASP A 188 9.35 22.30 -9.24
N ARG A 189 10.58 22.31 -8.72
CA ARG A 189 11.61 23.30 -9.11
C ARG A 189 12.35 22.95 -10.39
N GLN A 190 12.23 21.71 -10.87
CA GLN A 190 12.94 21.19 -12.04
C GLN A 190 12.05 21.06 -13.29
N GLY A 191 10.73 21.18 -13.13
CA GLY A 191 9.74 21.24 -14.21
C GLY A 191 9.37 22.67 -14.57
#